data_AF-A0A1B6EI16-F1
#
_entry.id   AF-A0A1B6EI16-F1
#
_cell.length_a   1.000
_cell.length_b   1.000
_cell.length_c   1.000
_cell.angle_alpha   90.00
_cell.angle_beta   90.00
_cell.angle_gamma   90.00
#
_symmetry.space_group_name_H-M   'P 1'
#
loop_
_entity.id
_entity.type
_entity.pdbx_description
1 polymer ?
#
loop_
_entity_poly.entity_id
_entity_poly.type
_entity_poly.pdbx_seq_one_letter_code
_entity_poly.pdbx_strand_id
1 'polypeptide(L)'
;MSTGKRLAKRSIIGTRVVAPREDGLFHSAVIHAVKSTREEDGGEAKYSVRFDDTRAIAVLRETELIGPGFQSVHSAVLKPGQRVYLTYNGREVTGDVREHDTDVDEVDVIICPPGHEGQLEVRKRLEEVRLLESRKSARLMDQDTDFA
;
A
#
# COMPACT_ATOMS: atom_id res chain seq x y z
N MET A 1 18.93 -7.07 13.51
CA MET A 1 17.92 -7.78 14.31
C MET A 1 16.87 -6.79 14.78
N SER A 2 15.84 -6.52 13.97
CA SER A 2 14.71 -5.70 14.39
C SER A 2 13.56 -6.63 14.74
N THR A 3 13.25 -6.72 16.02
CA THR A 3 12.13 -7.48 16.56
C THR A 3 10.83 -6.84 16.09
N GLY A 4 10.21 -7.47 15.09
CA GLY A 4 8.86 -7.15 14.64
C GLY A 4 7.89 -7.25 15.81
N LYS A 5 7.55 -6.11 16.41
CA LYS A 5 6.48 -6.01 17.41
C LYS A 5 5.18 -6.38 16.69
N ARG A 6 4.75 -7.63 16.86
CA ARG A 6 3.42 -8.08 16.45
C ARG A 6 2.38 -7.16 17.09
N LEU A 7 1.67 -6.42 16.25
CA LEU A 7 0.57 -5.56 16.67
C LEU A 7 -0.53 -6.45 17.27
N ALA A 8 -1.06 -6.08 18.44
CA ALA A 8 -2.10 -6.89 19.08
C ALA A 8 -3.32 -7.05 18.16
N LYS A 9 -3.99 -8.22 18.17
CA LYS A 9 -5.09 -8.57 17.26
C LYS A 9 -6.27 -7.57 17.24
N ARG A 10 -6.44 -6.74 18.28
CA ARG A 10 -7.46 -5.66 18.34
C ARG A 10 -6.97 -4.31 17.81
N SER A 11 -5.68 -4.14 17.61
CA SER A 11 -5.06 -2.89 17.14
C SER A 11 -4.86 -2.84 15.62
N ILE A 12 -5.15 -3.94 14.90
CA ILE A 12 -4.92 -4.04 13.45
C ILE A 12 -6.17 -3.76 12.60
N ILE A 13 -7.36 -3.83 13.20
CA ILE A 13 -8.60 -3.40 12.54
C ILE A 13 -8.53 -1.88 12.33
N GLY A 14 -8.84 -1.43 11.12
CA GLY A 14 -8.66 -0.03 10.72
C GLY A 14 -7.31 0.28 10.09
N THR A 15 -6.34 -0.64 10.12
CA THR A 15 -5.06 -0.47 9.41
C THR A 15 -5.30 -0.44 7.91
N ARG A 16 -4.71 0.56 7.24
CA ARG A 16 -4.69 0.62 5.77
C ARG A 16 -3.60 -0.29 5.23
N VAL A 17 -3.98 -1.10 4.27
CA VAL A 17 -3.13 -2.05 3.55
C VAL A 17 -3.46 -1.96 2.07
N VAL A 18 -2.71 -2.69 1.27
CA VAL A 18 -3.00 -2.92 -0.14
C VAL A 18 -3.12 -4.41 -0.35
N ALA A 19 -4.12 -4.79 -1.13
CA ALA A 19 -4.45 -6.19 -1.38
C ALA A 19 -4.60 -6.42 -2.89
N PRO A 20 -4.16 -7.57 -3.41
CA PRO A 20 -4.42 -7.95 -4.79
C PRO A 20 -5.91 -8.18 -5.03
N ARG A 21 -6.39 -7.85 -6.23
CA ARG A 21 -7.74 -8.20 -6.72
C ARG A 21 -7.65 -9.17 -7.89
N GLU A 22 -8.81 -9.58 -8.40
CA GLU A 22 -8.95 -10.50 -9.54
C GLU A 22 -8.35 -9.94 -10.84
N ASP A 23 -8.22 -8.61 -10.97
CA ASP A 23 -7.50 -7.95 -12.06
C ASP A 23 -5.96 -8.11 -11.95
N GLY A 24 -5.48 -8.61 -10.80
CA GLY A 24 -4.07 -8.74 -10.46
C GLY A 24 -3.38 -7.41 -10.21
N LEU A 25 -4.13 -6.34 -9.98
CA LEU A 25 -3.63 -5.08 -9.45
C LEU A 25 -3.81 -5.06 -7.92
N PHE A 26 -2.98 -4.26 -7.27
CA PHE A 26 -3.02 -3.99 -5.85
C PHE A 26 -3.89 -2.76 -5.58
N HIS A 27 -4.90 -2.93 -4.73
CA HIS A 27 -5.88 -1.91 -4.39
C HIS A 27 -5.87 -1.58 -2.91
N SER A 28 -6.07 -0.30 -2.59
CA SER A 28 -6.09 0.14 -1.20
C SER A 28 -7.31 -0.42 -0.48
N ALA A 29 -7.07 -0.89 0.74
CA ALA A 29 -8.08 -1.50 1.57
C ALA A 29 -7.84 -1.21 3.05
N VAL A 30 -8.86 -1.46 3.86
CA VAL A 30 -8.81 -1.38 5.31
C VAL A 30 -9.09 -2.74 5.91
N ILE A 31 -8.31 -3.14 6.90
CA ILE A 31 -8.58 -4.37 7.66
C ILE A 31 -9.87 -4.18 8.44
N HIS A 32 -10.86 -4.99 8.11
CA HIS A 32 -12.20 -4.95 8.67
C HIS A 32 -12.37 -5.94 9.83
N ALA A 33 -11.78 -7.13 9.71
CA ALA A 33 -11.84 -8.15 10.76
C ALA A 33 -10.65 -9.11 10.67
N VAL A 34 -10.29 -9.75 11.78
CA VAL A 34 -9.29 -10.82 11.82
C VAL A 34 -10.02 -12.16 11.87
N LYS A 35 -9.79 -13.04 10.88
CA LYS A 35 -10.30 -14.40 10.86
C LYS A 35 -9.19 -15.34 11.33
N SER A 36 -9.16 -15.63 12.62
CA SER A 36 -8.30 -16.70 13.14
C SER A 36 -8.83 -18.04 12.66
N THR A 37 -8.09 -18.74 11.81
CA THR A 37 -8.33 -20.15 11.53
C THR A 37 -7.91 -20.97 12.75
N ARG A 38 -8.70 -21.98 13.10
CA ARG A 38 -8.29 -23.02 14.05
C ARG A 38 -7.09 -23.77 13.46
N GLU A 39 -6.27 -24.35 14.33
CA GLU A 39 -4.95 -24.94 14.04
C GLU A 39 -4.95 -26.00 12.92
N GLU A 40 -6.11 -26.50 12.51
CA GLU A 40 -6.28 -27.52 11.45
C GLU A 40 -5.97 -27.02 10.02
N ASP A 41 -5.90 -25.70 9.77
CA ASP A 41 -5.65 -25.09 8.44
C ASP A 41 -4.22 -24.52 8.28
N GLY A 42 -3.24 -25.07 9.00
CA GLY A 42 -1.83 -24.67 8.89
C GLY A 42 -1.44 -23.39 9.63
N GLY A 43 -2.31 -22.86 10.49
CA GLY A 43 -1.98 -21.77 11.43
C GLY A 43 -1.80 -20.37 10.81
N GLU A 44 -2.02 -20.20 9.51
CA GLU A 44 -1.80 -18.91 8.84
C GLU A 44 -2.98 -17.95 9.11
N ALA A 45 -2.67 -16.77 9.66
CA ALA A 45 -3.67 -15.76 9.99
C ALA A 45 -4.32 -15.21 8.71
N LYS A 46 -5.66 -15.21 8.68
CA LYS A 46 -6.45 -14.61 7.59
C LYS A 46 -7.08 -13.30 8.06
N TYR A 47 -7.12 -12.32 7.16
CA TYR A 47 -7.64 -11.00 7.42
C TYR A 47 -8.75 -10.71 6.43
N SER A 48 -9.87 -10.20 6.95
CA SER A 48 -10.93 -9.64 6.12
C SER A 48 -10.60 -8.19 5.85
N VAL A 49 -10.41 -7.85 4.57
CA VAL A 49 -10.14 -6.48 4.12
C VAL A 49 -11.34 -5.95 3.35
N ARG A 50 -11.60 -4.64 3.46
CA ARG A 50 -12.60 -3.92 2.69
C ARG A 50 -11.90 -2.94 1.76
N PHE A 51 -12.09 -3.09 0.46
CA PHE A 51 -11.50 -2.20 -0.54
C PHE A 51 -12.14 -0.81 -0.52
N ASP A 52 -11.34 0.24 -0.71
CA ASP A 52 -11.80 1.62 -0.56
C ASP A 52 -12.75 2.06 -1.69
N ASP A 53 -12.50 1.58 -2.91
CA ASP A 53 -13.19 1.97 -4.15
C ASP A 53 -14.57 1.29 -4.31
N THR A 54 -14.60 -0.02 -4.10
CA THR A 54 -15.75 -0.90 -4.35
C THR A 54 -16.52 -1.23 -3.09
N ARG A 55 -15.92 -1.03 -1.91
CA ARG A 55 -16.39 -1.55 -0.61
C ARG A 55 -16.53 -3.07 -0.56
N ALA A 56 -16.02 -3.78 -1.56
CA ALA A 56 -16.00 -5.23 -1.60
C ALA A 56 -15.14 -5.77 -0.45
N ILE A 57 -15.51 -6.94 0.06
CA ILE A 57 -14.79 -7.61 1.14
C ILE A 57 -14.09 -8.84 0.60
N ALA A 58 -12.79 -8.95 0.87
CA ALA A 58 -11.99 -10.14 0.58
C ALA A 58 -11.39 -10.71 1.87
N VAL A 59 -11.06 -12.00 1.86
CA VAL A 59 -10.36 -12.69 2.94
C VAL A 59 -9.02 -13.15 2.40
N LEU A 60 -7.95 -12.60 2.93
CA LEU A 60 -6.58 -12.79 2.44
C LEU A 60 -5.64 -13.18 3.57
N ARG A 61 -4.56 -13.86 3.24
CA ARG A 61 -3.48 -14.23 4.17
C ARG A 61 -2.60 -13.03 4.47
N GLU A 62 -1.84 -13.12 5.55
CA GLU A 62 -0.83 -12.11 5.91
C GLU A 62 0.17 -11.85 4.77
N THR A 63 0.56 -12.91 4.06
CA THR A 63 1.51 -12.91 2.94
C THR A 63 0.98 -12.22 1.69
N GLU A 64 -0.33 -12.00 1.59
CA GLU A 64 -0.97 -11.34 0.44
C GLU A 64 -1.20 -9.85 0.66
N LEU A 65 -0.99 -9.36 1.89
CA LEU A 65 -1.22 -7.97 2.25
C LEU A 65 0.09 -7.18 2.25
N ILE A 66 0.05 -5.96 1.74
CA ILE A 66 1.18 -5.03 1.76
C ILE A 66 0.82 -3.82 2.63
N GLY A 67 1.71 -3.44 3.54
CA GLY A 67 1.52 -2.27 4.39
C GLY A 67 2.07 -2.45 5.81
N PRO A 68 1.77 -1.51 6.72
CA PRO A 68 2.30 -1.54 8.08
C PRO A 68 1.93 -2.82 8.82
N GLY A 69 2.94 -3.61 9.20
CA GLY A 69 2.75 -4.90 9.89
C GLY A 69 2.49 -6.09 8.98
N PHE A 70 2.61 -5.91 7.65
CA PHE A 70 2.44 -6.93 6.63
C PHE A 70 3.65 -6.92 5.67
N GLN A 71 3.51 -7.46 4.46
CA GLN A 71 4.58 -7.45 3.47
C GLN A 71 4.95 -6.02 3.04
N SER A 72 6.15 -5.90 2.48
CA SER A 72 6.65 -4.66 1.88
C SER A 72 6.38 -4.63 0.37
N VAL A 73 6.59 -3.48 -0.28
CA VAL A 73 6.44 -3.37 -1.74
C VAL A 73 7.38 -4.31 -2.52
N HIS A 74 8.51 -4.72 -1.92
CA HIS A 74 9.44 -5.68 -2.53
C HIS A 74 8.86 -7.09 -2.73
N SER A 75 7.77 -7.44 -2.05
CA SER A 75 7.07 -8.70 -2.31
C SER A 75 6.10 -8.62 -3.49
N ALA A 76 5.96 -7.45 -4.12
CA ALA A 76 4.99 -7.20 -5.18
C ALA A 76 5.65 -7.25 -6.55
N VAL A 77 4.95 -7.86 -7.51
CA VAL A 77 5.23 -7.67 -8.93
C VAL A 77 4.18 -6.71 -9.48
N LEU A 78 4.59 -5.47 -9.73
CA LEU A 78 3.70 -4.43 -10.23
C LEU A 78 3.37 -4.66 -11.71
N LYS A 79 2.08 -4.59 -12.06
CA LYS A 79 1.62 -4.73 -13.45
C LYS A 79 1.42 -3.36 -14.11
N PRO A 80 1.43 -3.30 -15.46
CA PRO A 80 1.01 -2.10 -16.18
C PRO A 80 -0.38 -1.61 -15.74
N GLY A 81 -0.52 -0.31 -15.50
CA GLY A 81 -1.73 0.31 -14.95
C GLY A 81 -1.83 0.28 -13.43
N GLN A 82 -0.87 -0.31 -12.71
CA GLN A 82 -0.84 -0.25 -11.25
C GLN A 82 -0.66 1.19 -10.78
N ARG A 83 -1.63 1.67 -10.01
CA ARG A 83 -1.59 2.97 -9.35
C ARG A 83 -0.55 2.97 -8.24
N VAL A 84 0.37 3.94 -8.27
CA VAL A 84 1.44 4.11 -7.29
C VAL A 84 1.61 5.57 -6.86
N TYR A 85 2.30 5.76 -5.75
CA TYR A 85 2.64 7.06 -5.17
C TYR A 85 4.16 7.18 -5.05
N LEU A 86 4.71 8.31 -5.46
CA LEU A 86 6.14 8.60 -5.39
C LEU A 86 6.37 10.08 -5.11
N THR A 87 7.60 10.44 -4.73
CA THR A 87 7.97 11.85 -4.57
C THR A 87 8.68 12.34 -5.81
N TYR A 88 8.16 13.39 -6.44
CA TYR A 88 8.76 14.07 -7.60
C TYR A 88 8.87 15.57 -7.29
N ASN A 89 10.07 16.14 -7.45
CA ASN A 89 10.37 17.55 -7.13
C ASN A 89 9.88 17.99 -5.74
N GLY A 90 10.10 17.14 -4.73
CA GLY A 90 9.73 17.43 -3.34
C GLY A 90 8.22 17.37 -3.04
N ARG A 91 7.39 16.96 -4.02
CA ARG A 91 5.94 16.78 -3.84
C ARG A 91 5.58 15.31 -4.05
N GLU A 92 4.62 14.83 -3.27
CA GLU A 92 4.01 13.54 -3.58
C GLU A 92 3.18 13.69 -4.86
N VAL A 93 3.38 12.74 -5.78
CA VAL A 93 2.64 12.63 -7.02
C VAL A 93 2.15 11.21 -7.17
N THR A 94 1.03 11.09 -7.87
CA THR A 94 0.43 9.82 -8.23
C THR A 94 0.80 9.47 -9.65
N GLY A 95 1.04 8.18 -9.93
CA GLY A 95 1.33 7.69 -11.26
C GLY A 95 0.79 6.29 -11.51
N ASP A 96 0.88 5.86 -12.75
CA ASP A 96 0.53 4.51 -13.19
C ASP A 96 1.78 3.81 -13.71
N VAL A 97 2.01 2.58 -13.24
CA VAL A 97 3.13 1.75 -13.69
C VAL A 97 2.97 1.44 -15.18
N ARG A 98 4.06 1.58 -15.92
CA ARG A 98 4.16 1.12 -17.31
C ARG A 98 4.83 -0.25 -17.37
N GLU A 99 5.95 -0.39 -16.68
CA GLU A 99 6.78 -1.61 -16.68
C GLU A 99 7.49 -1.76 -15.33
N HIS A 100 7.74 -3.00 -14.93
CA HIS A 100 8.48 -3.34 -13.71
C HIS A 100 9.53 -4.40 -14.05
N ASP A 101 10.80 -4.02 -13.93
CA ASP A 101 11.94 -4.89 -14.09
C ASP A 101 12.32 -5.48 -12.72
N THR A 102 11.96 -6.75 -12.51
CA THR A 102 12.18 -7.46 -11.25
C THR A 102 13.63 -7.91 -11.05
N ASP A 103 14.47 -7.88 -12.09
CA ASP A 103 15.86 -8.32 -11.97
C ASP A 103 16.73 -7.22 -11.33
N VAL A 104 16.36 -5.95 -11.54
CA VAL A 104 17.08 -4.79 -10.98
C VAL A 104 16.25 -3.94 -10.01
N ASP A 105 15.03 -4.37 -9.68
CA ASP A 105 14.08 -3.66 -8.80
C ASP A 105 13.80 -2.21 -9.27
N GLU A 106 13.55 -2.02 -10.56
CA GLU A 106 13.22 -0.70 -11.15
C GLU A 106 11.86 -0.71 -11.84
N VAL A 107 11.14 0.40 -11.72
CA VAL A 107 9.78 0.58 -12.20
C VAL A 107 9.72 1.86 -13.05
N ASP A 108 9.18 1.73 -14.24
CA ASP A 108 8.86 2.86 -15.10
C ASP A 108 7.41 3.29 -14.82
N VAL A 109 7.23 4.57 -14.49
CA VAL A 109 5.96 5.13 -14.02
C VAL A 109 5.60 6.36 -14.85
N ILE A 110 4.35 6.43 -15.30
CA ILE A 110 3.78 7.59 -15.95
C ILE A 110 3.12 8.47 -14.88
N ILE A 111 3.58 9.71 -14.75
CA ILE A 111 3.06 10.70 -13.80
C ILE A 111 2.55 11.95 -14.53
N CYS A 112 1.62 12.68 -13.90
CA CYS A 112 1.16 14.00 -14.34
C CYS A 112 1.46 15.03 -13.23
N PRO A 113 2.72 15.49 -13.08
CA PRO A 113 3.10 16.37 -11.99
C PRO A 113 2.45 17.76 -12.15
N PRO A 114 2.09 18.44 -11.03
CA PRO A 114 1.50 19.77 -11.10
C PRO A 114 2.42 20.78 -11.79
N GLY A 115 1.91 21.53 -12.75
CA GLY A 115 2.67 22.54 -13.50
C GLY A 115 3.44 22.00 -14.70
N HIS A 116 3.21 20.74 -15.11
CA HIS A 116 3.72 20.18 -16.35
C HIS A 116 2.58 19.94 -17.33
N GLU A 117 2.74 20.39 -18.58
CA GLU A 117 1.76 20.15 -19.64
C GLU A 117 1.99 18.77 -20.25
N GLY A 118 1.40 17.74 -19.62
CA GLY A 118 1.37 16.38 -20.16
C GLY A 118 1.83 15.29 -19.18
N GLN A 119 1.92 14.09 -19.74
CA GLN A 119 2.45 12.92 -19.05
C GLN A 119 3.98 12.94 -19.09
N LEU A 120 4.61 12.62 -17.96
CA LEU A 120 6.05 12.44 -17.83
C LEU A 120 6.32 11.00 -17.41
N GLU A 121 7.24 10.35 -18.11
CA GLU A 121 7.73 9.02 -17.77
C GLU A 121 8.98 9.14 -16.88
N VAL A 122 8.96 8.47 -15.73
CA VAL A 122 10.06 8.46 -14.78
C VAL A 122 10.43 7.02 -14.41
N ARG A 123 11.73 6.75 -14.38
CA ARG A 123 12.28 5.48 -13.89
C ARG A 123 12.64 5.62 -12.42
N LYS A 124 12.18 4.68 -11.59
CA LYS A 124 12.34 4.71 -10.14
C LYS A 124 12.74 3.35 -9.61
N ARG A 125 13.54 3.32 -8.55
CA ARG A 125 13.74 2.08 -7.79
C ARG A 125 12.44 1.69 -7.11
N LEU A 126 12.19 0.39 -6.97
CA LEU A 126 10.99 -0.15 -6.34
C LEU A 126 10.81 0.40 -4.90
N GLU A 127 11.91 0.61 -4.17
CA GLU A 127 11.92 1.19 -2.82
C GLU A 127 11.47 2.67 -2.77
N GLU A 128 11.56 3.41 -3.88
CA GLU A 128 11.09 4.81 -3.98
C GLU A 128 9.59 4.90 -4.28
N VAL A 129 8.96 3.78 -4.61
CA VAL A 129 7.56 3.68 -5.00
C VAL A 129 6.72 3.12 -3.84
N ARG A 130 5.51 3.67 -3.66
CA ARG A 130 4.56 3.24 -2.64
C ARG A 130 3.24 2.83 -3.27
N LEU A 131 2.61 1.79 -2.72
CA LEU A 131 1.23 1.39 -3.07
C LEU A 131 0.17 2.08 -2.20
N LEU A 132 0.58 2.83 -1.18
CA LEU A 132 -0.28 3.67 -0.35
C LEU A 132 0.22 5.11 -0.39
N GLU A 133 -0.71 6.06 -0.37
CA GLU A 133 -0.43 7.47 -0.17
C GLU A 133 0.34 7.68 1.15
N SER A 134 1.31 8.60 1.14
CA SER A 134 1.98 8.99 2.37
C SER A 134 0.98 9.68 3.29
N ARG A 135 0.79 9.15 4.51
CA ARG A 135 0.06 9.91 5.53
C ARG A 135 0.93 11.10 5.92
N LYS A 136 0.40 12.33 5.81
CA LYS A 136 1.00 13.50 6.48
C LYS A 136 1.29 13.09 7.92
N SER A 137 2.53 13.32 8.39
CA SER A 137 2.91 12.91 9.74
C SER A 137 1.93 13.49 10.76
N ALA A 138 1.51 12.71 11.75
CA ALA A 138 0.61 13.16 12.81
C ALA A 138 1.09 14.45 13.53
N ARG A 139 2.39 14.75 13.48
CA ARG A 139 2.98 16.00 14.00
C ARG A 139 2.44 17.28 13.34
N LEU A 140 1.84 17.18 12.15
CA LEU A 140 1.18 18.29 11.45
C LEU A 140 -0.33 18.40 11.79
N MET A 141 -0.91 17.47 12.55
CA MET A 141 -2.33 17.51 12.92
C MET A 141 -2.59 18.25 14.23
N ASP A 142 -1.57 18.46 15.08
CA ASP A 142 -1.71 19.11 16.39
C ASP A 142 -1.64 20.66 16.34
N GLN A 143 -1.77 21.29 15.17
CA GLN A 143 -1.66 22.76 15.03
C GLN A 143 -2.93 23.46 14.53
N ASP A 144 -4.09 22.80 14.59
CA ASP A 144 -5.41 23.40 14.38
C ASP A 144 -6.31 23.22 15.61
N THR A 145 -5.80 23.58 16.80
CA THR A 145 -6.67 23.86 17.96
C THR A 145 -6.50 25.32 18.35
N ASP A 146 -7.35 26.16 17.76
CA ASP A 146 -7.61 27.50 18.28
C ASP A 146 -8.02 27.39 19.76
N PHE A 147 -7.18 27.92 20.64
CA PHE A 147 -7.57 28.22 22.01
C PHE A 147 -8.45 29.48 21.97
N ALA A 148 -9.76 29.30 22.15
CA ALA A 148 -10.68 30.34 22.56
C ALA A 148 -10.72 30.43 24.09
#